data_AF-A0A8J2YS31-F1
#
_entry.id   AF-A0A8J2YS31-F1
#
_cell.length_a   1.000
_cell.length_b   1.000
_cell.length_c   1.000
_cell.angle_alpha   90.00
_cell.angle_beta   90.00
_cell.angle_gamma   90.00
#
_symmetry.space_group_name_H-M   'P 1'
#
loop_
_entity.id
_entity.type
_entity.pdbx_description
1 polymer ?
#
loop_
_entity_poly.entity_id
_entity_poly.type
_entity_poly.pdbx_seq_one_letter_code
_entity_poly.pdbx_strand_id
1 'polypeptide(L)'
;MHPIKGVDLLRGLKLKSSSATIRYVATCCNAMMYLGFDDSKHWVSMNRDRFHGDVPAVRMRICTGSVPDETSPTDLPCYRGYPMPLIGRLVLAGFVKFVGR
;
A
#
# COMPACT_ATOMS: atom_id res chain seq x y z
N MET A 1 8.75 -2.42 7.29
CA MET A 1 9.73 -1.62 6.55
C MET A 1 9.39 -0.18 6.83
N HIS A 2 10.25 0.54 7.55
CA HIS A 2 10.06 1.96 7.86
C HIS A 2 11.18 2.75 7.16
N PRO A 3 10.95 4.03 6.83
CA PRO A 3 12.00 4.87 6.25
C PRO A 3 13.23 4.89 7.16
N ILE A 4 14.42 4.79 6.57
CA ILE A 4 15.70 4.75 7.30
C ILE A 4 16.26 6.14 7.62
N LYS A 5 15.69 7.18 7.00
CA LYS A 5 16.05 8.60 7.18
C LYS A 5 14.78 9.45 7.11
N GLY A 6 14.77 10.59 7.80
CA GLY A 6 13.67 11.55 7.77
C GLY A 6 12.38 11.04 8.41
N VAL A 7 12.49 10.11 9.37
CA VAL A 7 11.33 9.53 10.08
C VAL A 7 10.61 10.59 10.91
N ASP A 8 11.38 11.51 11.49
CA ASP A 8 10.95 12.70 12.22
C ASP A 8 10.13 13.67 11.35
N LEU A 9 10.29 13.61 10.03
CA LEU A 9 9.52 14.40 9.07
C LEU A 9 8.26 13.69 8.56
N LEU A 10 7.93 12.50 9.10
CA LEU A 10 6.72 11.78 8.68
C LEU A 10 5.53 12.14 9.54
N ARG A 11 4.41 12.43 8.89
CA ARG A 11 3.12 12.62 9.53
C ARG A 11 2.11 11.62 9.01
N GLY A 12 1.45 10.92 9.94
CA GLY A 12 0.31 10.06 9.64
C GLY A 12 -0.98 10.89 9.47
N LEU A 13 -1.68 10.68 8.36
CA LEU A 13 -2.96 11.29 8.04
C LEU A 13 -4.01 10.20 7.84
N LYS A 14 -5.08 10.25 8.63
CA LYS A 14 -6.26 9.40 8.45
C LYS A 14 -7.34 10.15 7.69
N LEU A 15 -8.12 9.44 6.87
CA LEU A 15 -9.28 10.02 6.20
C LEU A 15 -10.38 10.35 7.21
N LYS A 16 -10.63 9.45 8.16
CA LYS A 16 -11.49 9.62 9.34
C LYS A 16 -10.81 8.97 10.53
N SER A 17 -11.12 9.38 11.76
CA SER A 17 -10.54 8.79 12.98
C SER A 17 -10.69 7.27 13.04
N SER A 18 -11.82 6.74 12.57
CA SER A 18 -12.14 5.31 12.49
C SER A 18 -11.52 4.56 11.29
N SER A 19 -10.82 5.26 10.39
CA SER A 19 -10.18 4.60 9.25
C SER A 19 -9.01 3.75 9.70
N ALA A 20 -8.98 2.49 9.25
CA ALA A 20 -7.87 1.60 9.54
C ALA A 20 -6.59 1.97 8.78
N THR A 21 -6.76 2.67 7.66
CA THR A 21 -5.68 3.09 6.78
C THR A 21 -5.08 4.43 7.21
N ILE A 22 -3.75 4.49 7.28
CA ILE A 22 -2.98 5.70 7.62
C ILE A 22 -2.06 6.07 6.46
N ARG A 23 -2.19 7.29 5.93
CA ARG A 23 -1.28 7.82 4.92
C ARG A 23 -0.10 8.51 5.59
N TYR A 24 1.10 8.00 5.42
CA TYR A 24 2.30 8.67 5.93
C TYR A 24 2.89 9.57 4.84
N VAL A 25 2.89 10.87 5.12
CA VAL A 25 3.43 11.91 4.22
C VAL A 25 4.66 12.56 4.82
N ALA A 26 5.59 12.98 3.97
CA ALA A 26 6.71 13.83 4.39
C ALA A 26 6.21 15.27 4.58
N THR A 27 6.43 15.87 5.75
CA THR A 27 5.95 17.22 6.09
C THR A 27 6.65 18.32 5.30
N CYS A 28 7.87 18.08 4.82
CA CYS A 28 8.65 19.06 4.05
C CYS A 28 8.09 19.36 2.65
N CYS A 29 7.39 18.40 2.04
CA CYS A 29 6.93 18.52 0.64
C CYS A 29 5.56 17.87 0.38
N ASN A 30 4.90 17.37 1.42
CA ASN A 30 3.62 16.65 1.36
C ASN A 30 3.67 15.38 0.47
N ALA A 31 4.85 14.81 0.25
CA ALA A 31 5.02 13.59 -0.52
C ALA A 31 4.44 12.37 0.22
N MET A 32 3.54 11.62 -0.43
CA MET A 32 3.06 10.33 0.07
C MET A 32 4.20 9.30 0.03
N MET A 33 4.61 8.82 1.21
CA MET A 33 5.73 7.89 1.37
C MET A 33 5.23 6.44 1.39
N TYR A 34 4.28 6.14 2.28
CA TYR A 34 3.66 4.82 2.35
C TYR A 34 2.29 4.87 3.03
N LEU A 35 1.52 3.82 2.79
CA LEU A 35 0.23 3.54 3.41
C LEU A 35 0.45 2.48 4.49
N GLY A 36 0.19 2.86 5.74
CA GLY A 36 0.16 1.96 6.88
C GLY A 36 -1.26 1.55 7.26
N PHE A 37 -1.35 0.61 8.18
CA PHE A 37 -2.60 0.06 8.67
C PHE A 37 -2.53 -0.09 10.19
N ASP A 38 -3.62 0.19 10.90
CA ASP A 38 -3.76 -0.08 12.34
C ASP A 38 -4.45 -1.43 12.64
N ASP A 39 -4.92 -2.15 11.61
CA ASP A 39 -5.72 -3.37 11.72
C ASP A 39 -4.88 -4.66 11.53
N SER A 40 -3.75 -4.73 12.23
CA SER A 40 -2.85 -5.90 12.32
C SER A 40 -2.24 -6.39 11.00
N LYS A 41 -2.38 -5.65 9.89
CA LYS A 41 -1.71 -6.00 8.63
C LYS A 41 -0.20 -5.89 8.78
N HIS A 42 0.51 -6.93 8.37
CA HIS A 42 1.96 -7.03 8.51
C HIS A 42 2.75 -6.36 7.36
N TRP A 43 2.05 -5.81 6.37
CA TRP A 43 2.61 -5.14 5.20
C TRP A 43 2.25 -3.65 5.17
N VAL A 44 2.94 -2.91 4.30
CA VAL A 44 2.64 -1.52 3.96
C VAL A 44 2.52 -1.40 2.45
N SER A 45 1.76 -0.41 1.96
CA SER A 45 1.73 -0.10 0.52
C SER A 45 2.64 1.09 0.23
N MET A 46 3.51 0.99 -0.77
CA MET A 46 4.41 2.07 -1.16
C MET A 46 4.09 2.57 -2.56
N ASN A 47 4.41 3.83 -2.85
CA ASN A 47 4.27 4.36 -4.20
C ASN A 47 5.45 3.87 -5.07
N ARG A 48 5.13 3.25 -6.22
CA ARG A 48 6.10 2.75 -7.18
C ARG A 48 7.09 3.82 -7.64
N ASP A 49 6.62 5.05 -7.83
CA ASP A 49 7.43 6.17 -8.35
C ASP A 49 8.52 6.62 -7.36
N ARG A 50 8.54 6.06 -6.13
CA ARG A 50 9.57 6.30 -5.11
C ARG A 50 10.73 5.32 -5.17
N PHE A 51 10.67 4.33 -6.05
CA PHE A 51 11.74 3.35 -6.23
C PHE A 51 12.53 3.63 -7.49
N HIS A 52 13.84 3.38 -7.43
CA HIS A 52 14.76 3.48 -8.55
C HIS A 52 15.31 2.09 -8.88
N GLY A 53 15.76 1.89 -10.13
CA GLY A 53 16.33 0.63 -10.60
C GLY A 53 15.27 -0.34 -11.12
N ASP A 54 15.43 -1.62 -10.82
CA ASP A 54 14.52 -2.69 -11.26
C ASP A 54 13.25 -2.71 -10.41
N VAL A 55 12.27 -1.88 -10.82
CA VAL A 55 10.99 -1.75 -10.13
C VAL A 55 9.97 -2.70 -10.76
N PRO A 56 9.37 -3.64 -9.99
CA PRO A 56 8.44 -4.63 -10.53
C PRO A 56 7.30 -4.01 -11.35
N ALA A 57 6.93 -4.69 -12.44
CA ALA A 57 5.78 -4.32 -13.26
C ALA A 57 4.47 -4.41 -12.46
N VAL A 58 3.55 -3.47 -12.71
CA VAL A 58 2.21 -3.50 -12.13
C VAL A 58 1.44 -4.67 -12.73
N ARG A 59 0.81 -5.50 -11.89
CA ARG A 59 0.13 -6.74 -12.33
C ARG A 59 -1.39 -6.68 -12.23
N MET A 60 -1.93 -5.72 -11.48
CA MET A 60 -3.35 -5.62 -11.16
C MET A 60 -3.69 -4.28 -10.50
N ARG A 61 -4.97 -3.91 -10.52
CA ARG A 61 -5.55 -2.76 -9.82
C ARG A 61 -6.56 -3.27 -8.80
N ILE A 62 -6.45 -2.81 -7.55
CA ILE A 62 -7.32 -3.23 -6.44
C ILE A 62 -8.04 -2.03 -5.84
N CYS A 63 -9.09 -2.26 -5.07
CA CYS A 63 -9.90 -1.21 -4.45
C CYS A 63 -10.48 -0.21 -5.47
N THR A 64 -10.77 -0.67 -6.70
CA THR A 64 -11.27 0.20 -7.78
C THR A 64 -12.75 0.54 -7.66
N GLY A 65 -13.44 0.08 -6.62
CA GLY A 65 -14.89 0.26 -6.47
C GLY A 65 -15.37 1.71 -6.28
N SER A 66 -14.45 2.65 -6.10
CA SER A 66 -14.73 4.10 -6.05
C SER A 66 -14.41 4.83 -7.36
N VAL A 67 -13.90 4.12 -8.37
CA VAL A 67 -13.64 4.65 -9.70
C VAL A 67 -14.87 4.39 -10.58
N PRO A 68 -15.42 5.39 -11.27
CA PRO A 68 -16.50 5.18 -12.24
C PRO A 68 -16.10 4.19 -13.34
N ASP A 69 -16.99 3.26 -13.70
CA ASP A 69 -16.70 2.19 -14.67
C ASP A 69 -16.20 2.73 -16.03
N GLU A 70 -16.77 3.86 -16.47
CA GLU A 70 -16.40 4.57 -17.71
C GLU A 70 -14.96 5.12 -17.74
N THR A 71 -14.34 5.27 -16.58
CA THR A 71 -12.95 5.76 -16.44
C THR A 71 -11.96 4.65 -16.07
N SER A 72 -12.44 3.42 -15.90
CA SER A 72 -11.62 2.31 -15.43
C SER A 72 -10.67 1.85 -16.54
N PRO A 73 -9.33 1.87 -16.31
CA PRO A 73 -8.38 1.34 -17.27
C PRO A 73 -8.60 -0.15 -17.50
N THR A 74 -8.46 -0.58 -18.76
CA THR A 74 -8.66 -1.99 -19.19
C THR A 74 -7.35 -2.75 -19.41
N ASP A 75 -6.20 -2.11 -19.17
CA ASP A 75 -4.85 -2.65 -19.40
C ASP A 75 -4.46 -3.76 -18.42
N LEU A 76 -5.07 -3.78 -17.23
CA LEU A 76 -4.78 -4.71 -16.16
C LEU A 76 -6.08 -5.18 -15.49
N PRO A 77 -6.08 -6.36 -14.85
CA PRO A 77 -7.22 -6.81 -14.05
C PRO A 77 -7.58 -5.80 -12.95
N CYS A 78 -8.84 -5.37 -12.94
CA CYS A 78 -9.42 -4.43 -11.97
C CYS A 78 -10.31 -5.16 -10.96
N TYR A 79 -10.03 -4.98 -9.67
CA TYR A 79 -10.79 -5.58 -8.57
C TYR A 79 -11.35 -4.49 -7.66
N ARG A 80 -12.66 -4.56 -7.36
CA ARG A 80 -13.32 -3.62 -6.45
C ARG A 80 -12.77 -3.66 -5.02
N GLY A 81 -12.12 -4.75 -4.61
CA GLY A 81 -11.49 -4.95 -3.31
C GLY A 81 -10.19 -5.77 -3.43
N TYR A 82 -9.76 -6.41 -2.33
CA TYR A 82 -8.61 -7.30 -2.33
C TYR A 82 -8.99 -8.68 -2.89
N PRO A 83 -8.40 -9.14 -3.99
CA PRO A 83 -8.71 -10.45 -4.53
C PRO A 83 -7.99 -11.56 -3.75
N MET A 84 -8.62 -12.73 -3.66
CA MET A 84 -8.13 -13.87 -2.89
C MET A 84 -6.69 -14.30 -3.20
N PRO A 85 -6.21 -14.31 -4.47
CA PRO A 85 -4.82 -14.64 -4.76
C PRO A 85 -3.82 -13.69 -4.12
N LEU A 86 -4.15 -12.40 -4.02
CA LEU A 86 -3.29 -11.42 -3.34
C LEU A 86 -3.24 -11.68 -1.84
N ILE A 87 -4.41 -11.93 -1.22
CA ILE A 87 -4.50 -12.24 0.21
C ILE A 87 -3.71 -13.52 0.54
N GLY A 88 -3.83 -14.57 -0.26
CA GLY A 88 -3.07 -15.81 -0.06
C GLY A 88 -1.55 -15.58 -0.09
N ARG A 89 -1.05 -14.75 -1.02
CA ARG A 89 0.38 -14.38 -1.07
C ARG A 89 0.83 -13.57 0.14
N LEU A 90 -0.02 -12.68 0.65
CA LEU A 90 0.28 -11.89 1.85
C LEU A 90 0.31 -12.78 3.09
N VAL A 91 -0.66 -13.69 3.25
CA VAL A 91 -0.66 -14.67 4.36
C VAL A 91 0.61 -15.52 4.34
N LEU A 92 0.98 -16.06 3.17
CA LEU A 92 2.21 -16.83 3.01
C LEU A 92 3.44 -15.99 3.37
N ALA A 93 3.54 -14.75 2.88
CA ALA A 93 4.65 -13.87 3.20
C ALA A 93 4.76 -13.56 4.71
N GLY A 94 3.63 -13.34 5.37
CA GLY A 94 3.56 -13.16 6.81
C GLY A 94 4.02 -14.40 7.58
N PHE A 95 3.59 -15.59 7.15
CA PHE A 95 4.01 -16.86 7.73
C PHE A 95 5.51 -17.11 7.58
N VAL A 96 6.05 -16.92 6.37
CA VAL A 96 7.49 -17.07 6.09
C VAL A 96 8.32 -16.13 6.98
N LYS A 97 7.87 -14.88 7.17
CA LYS A 97 8.54 -13.92 8.06
C LYS A 97 8.46 -14.31 9.54
N PHE A 98 7.41 -15.03 9.94
CA PHE A 98 7.25 -15.52 11.32
C PHE A 98 8.14 -16.74 11.60
N VAL A 99 8.20 -17.70 10.67
CA VAL A 99 8.96 -18.95 10.81
C VAL A 99 10.45 -18.77 10.53
N GLY A 100 10.82 -17.91 9.59
CA GLY A 100 12.21 -17.64 9.21
C GLY A 100 12.91 -16.56 10.04
N ARG A 101 12.40 -16.25 11.24
CA ARG A 101 13.03 -15.36 12.22
C ARG A 101 13.92 -16.12 13.17
#